data_AF-A0A535HMK9-F1
#
_entry.id   AF-A0A535HMK9-F1
#
_cell.length_a   1.000
_cell.length_b   1.000
_cell.length_c   1.000
_cell.angle_alpha   90.00
_cell.angle_beta   90.00
_cell.angle_gamma   90.00
#
_symmetry.space_group_name_H-M   'P 1'
#
loop_
_entity.id
_entity.type
_entity.pdbx_description
1 polymer ?
#
loop_
_entity_poly.entity_id
_entity_poly.type
_entity_poly.pdbx_seq_one_letter_code
_entity_poly.pdbx_strand_id
1 'polypeptide(L)'
;MTEPERRRGAVVVRIRPFESPGAEVARAVHPPWPVWMRRLYELEAIGQRTPHPRDQQPATIGAALSALAERLRHRLGLIAFVVTAMEELGWVASMDGDQLLISKVIRPELAAEELERAGVYGPMSKVCDLDEHGMPVLHSRWEAKR
;
A
#
# COMPACT_ATOMS: atom_id res chain seq x y z
N MET A 1 -20.56 0.33 -31.24
CA MET A 1 -19.41 0.09 -30.34
C MET A 1 -18.83 -1.26 -30.72
N THR A 2 -17.73 -1.29 -31.48
CA THR A 2 -17.25 -2.48 -32.20
C THR A 2 -16.14 -3.20 -31.45
N GLU A 3 -16.07 -4.53 -31.63
CA GLU A 3 -15.07 -5.48 -31.10
C GLU A 3 -13.59 -4.98 -31.01
N PRO A 4 -13.05 -4.15 -31.95
CA PRO A 4 -11.65 -3.73 -31.91
C PRO A 4 -11.31 -2.76 -30.77
N GLU A 5 -12.30 -2.01 -30.26
CA GLU A 5 -12.09 -1.06 -29.16
C GLU A 5 -11.93 -1.78 -27.80
N ARG A 6 -12.43 -3.01 -27.68
CA ARG A 6 -12.25 -3.85 -26.48
C ARG A 6 -10.82 -4.37 -26.29
N ARG A 7 -9.97 -4.33 -27.33
CA ARG A 7 -8.57 -4.81 -27.28
C ARG A 7 -7.51 -3.70 -27.12
N ARG A 8 -7.91 -2.44 -26.95
CA ARG A 8 -6.94 -1.37 -26.62
C ARG A 8 -6.56 -1.46 -25.15
N GLY A 9 -5.38 -2.05 -24.90
CA GLY A 9 -4.77 -2.32 -23.61
C GLY A 9 -4.75 -1.09 -22.72
N ALA A 10 -5.67 -1.05 -21.75
CA ALA A 10 -5.60 -0.15 -20.62
C ALA A 10 -5.02 -0.95 -19.45
N VAL A 11 -3.89 -0.49 -18.96
CA VAL A 11 -3.23 -1.01 -17.76
C VAL A 11 -3.84 -0.30 -16.56
N VAL A 12 -4.12 -1.07 -15.52
CA VAL A 12 -4.67 -0.58 -14.26
C VAL A 12 -3.79 -1.05 -13.12
N VAL A 13 -3.39 -0.10 -12.28
CA VAL A 13 -2.80 -0.36 -10.97
C VAL A 13 -3.90 -0.22 -9.93
N ARG A 14 -4.02 -1.23 -9.07
CA ARG A 14 -4.92 -1.21 -7.92
C ARG A 14 -4.14 -0.89 -6.66
N ILE A 15 -4.58 0.15 -5.96
CA ILE A 15 -4.09 0.52 -4.63
C ILE A 15 -5.23 0.26 -3.66
N ARG A 16 -4.98 -0.61 -2.66
CA ARG A 16 -5.88 -0.76 -1.51
C ARG A 16 -5.31 0.09 -0.36
N PRO A 17 -5.80 1.32 -0.15
CA PRO A 17 -5.18 2.27 0.76
C PRO A 17 -5.24 1.81 2.21
N PHE A 18 -6.33 1.14 2.60
CA PHE A 18 -6.56 0.71 3.98
C PHE A 18 -7.24 -0.64 4.03
N GLU A 19 -7.04 -1.36 5.14
CA GLU A 19 -8.00 -2.39 5.56
C GLU A 19 -9.28 -1.72 6.10
N SER A 20 -10.30 -2.50 6.45
CA SER A 20 -11.46 -1.93 7.12
C SER A 20 -11.02 -1.22 8.42
N PRO A 21 -11.63 -0.07 8.80
CA PRO A 21 -11.20 0.67 9.99
C PRO A 21 -11.16 -0.21 11.26
N GLY A 22 -12.14 -1.11 11.41
CA GLY A 22 -12.19 -2.07 12.51
C GLY A 22 -11.02 -3.06 12.51
N ALA A 23 -10.59 -3.52 11.33
CA ALA A 23 -9.44 -4.41 11.21
C ALA A 23 -8.11 -3.68 11.52
N GLU A 24 -7.93 -2.46 11.01
CA GLU A 24 -6.74 -1.63 11.30
C GLU A 24 -6.60 -1.40 12.82
N VAL A 25 -7.70 -1.04 13.50
CA VAL A 25 -7.72 -0.85 14.95
C VAL A 25 -7.47 -2.16 15.69
N ALA A 26 -8.17 -3.24 15.35
CA ALA A 26 -8.02 -4.53 16.02
C ALA A 26 -6.57 -5.05 15.95
N ARG A 27 -5.89 -4.92 14.81
CA ARG A 27 -4.48 -5.33 14.64
C ARG A 27 -3.49 -4.43 15.37
N ALA A 28 -3.86 -3.19 15.60
CA ALA A 28 -3.06 -2.27 16.41
C ALA A 28 -3.19 -2.61 17.90
N VAL A 29 -4.40 -2.86 18.40
CA VAL A 29 -4.65 -3.04 19.84
C VAL A 29 -4.46 -4.46 20.34
N HIS A 30 -4.55 -5.48 19.46
CA HIS A 30 -4.41 -6.89 19.85
C HIS A 30 -3.18 -7.55 19.22
N PRO A 31 -2.41 -8.34 20.00
CA PRO A 31 -1.32 -9.14 19.46
C PRO A 31 -1.82 -10.29 18.57
N PRO A 32 -0.97 -10.82 17.67
CA PRO A 32 0.43 -10.47 17.48
C PRO A 32 0.60 -9.13 16.75
N TRP A 33 1.36 -8.20 17.35
CA TRP A 33 1.63 -6.92 16.74
C TRP A 33 2.57 -7.07 15.54
N PRO A 34 2.29 -6.37 14.43
CA PRO A 34 3.18 -6.37 13.27
C PRO A 34 4.60 -5.90 13.60
N VAL A 35 5.59 -6.39 12.84
CA VAL A 35 7.03 -6.08 13.00
C VAL A 35 7.29 -4.57 13.07
N TRP A 36 6.62 -3.76 12.25
CA TRP A 36 6.84 -2.31 12.24
C TRP A 36 6.44 -1.63 13.56
N MET A 37 5.36 -2.09 14.21
CA MET A 37 4.89 -1.54 15.49
C MET A 37 5.85 -1.96 16.60
N ARG A 38 6.38 -3.18 16.50
CA ARG A 38 7.46 -3.66 17.38
C ARG A 38 8.74 -2.86 17.22
N ARG A 39 9.09 -2.41 16.02
CA ARG A 39 10.25 -1.54 15.78
C ARG A 39 10.03 -0.10 16.27
N LEU A 40 8.84 0.46 16.09
CA LEU A 40 8.52 1.83 16.50
C LEU A 40 8.61 2.03 18.02
N TYR A 41 8.22 1.00 18.78
CA TYR A 41 8.28 1.00 20.25
C TYR A 41 9.42 0.16 20.82
N GLU A 42 10.36 -0.28 19.99
CA GLU A 42 11.44 -1.19 20.40
C GLU A 42 10.94 -2.40 21.21
N LEU A 43 9.74 -2.92 20.91
CA LEU A 43 9.17 -4.11 21.56
C LEU A 43 10.05 -5.36 21.32
N GLU A 44 10.99 -5.31 20.35
CA GLU A 44 12.05 -6.32 20.19
C GLU A 44 13.13 -6.24 21.28
N ALA A 45 13.34 -5.08 21.94
CA ALA A 45 14.23 -4.94 23.09
C ALA A 45 13.72 -5.67 24.35
N ILE A 46 12.39 -5.84 24.46
CA ILE A 46 11.73 -6.62 25.53
C ILE A 46 12.09 -8.11 25.44
N GLY A 47 12.53 -8.60 24.27
CA GLY A 47 12.84 -10.00 24.04
C GLY A 47 14.31 -10.41 24.23
N GLN A 48 15.28 -9.47 24.23
CA GLN A 48 16.71 -9.85 24.12
C GLN A 48 17.72 -9.00 24.91
N ARG A 49 17.30 -8.00 25.70
CA ARG A 49 18.19 -7.34 26.68
C ARG A 49 17.64 -7.54 28.07
N THR A 50 18.54 -7.71 29.04
CA THR A 50 18.21 -7.87 30.47
C THR A 50 17.16 -6.83 30.83
N PRO A 51 15.92 -7.25 31.15
CA PRO A 51 14.78 -6.34 31.14
C PRO A 51 14.93 -5.33 32.27
N HIS A 52 14.88 -4.04 31.96
CA HIS A 52 14.65 -3.05 32.99
C HIS A 52 13.19 -3.19 33.44
N PRO A 53 12.84 -2.98 34.73
CA PRO A 53 11.47 -3.18 35.22
C PRO A 53 10.39 -2.35 34.51
N ARG A 54 10.79 -1.30 33.76
CA ARG A 54 9.89 -0.49 32.91
C ARG A 54 9.64 -1.10 31.52
N ASP A 55 10.51 -1.98 31.04
CA ASP A 55 10.45 -2.58 29.70
C ASP A 55 9.50 -3.79 29.63
N GLN A 56 8.91 -4.20 30.75
CA GLN A 56 7.95 -5.31 30.83
C GLN A 56 6.49 -4.87 30.81
N GLN A 57 6.22 -3.57 30.67
CA GLN A 57 4.84 -3.09 30.60
C GLN A 57 4.28 -3.35 29.18
N PRO A 58 3.14 -4.05 29.05
CA PRO A 58 2.50 -4.20 27.75
C PRO A 58 2.23 -2.81 27.16
N ALA A 59 2.52 -2.63 25.87
CA ALA A 59 2.23 -1.37 25.19
C ALA A 59 0.77 -0.97 25.44
N THR A 60 0.55 0.27 25.84
CA THR A 60 -0.80 0.75 26.14
C THR A 60 -1.61 0.86 24.85
N ILE A 61 -2.94 0.74 24.96
CA ILE A 61 -3.85 0.96 23.82
C ILE A 61 -3.60 2.34 23.19
N GLY A 62 -3.32 3.37 24.00
CA GLY A 62 -2.97 4.71 23.52
C GLY A 62 -1.72 4.71 22.63
N ALA A 63 -0.65 4.05 23.06
CA ALA A 63 0.56 3.89 22.25
C ALA A 63 0.28 3.13 20.95
N ALA A 64 -0.45 2.01 21.01
CA ALA A 64 -0.86 1.27 19.82
C ALA A 64 -1.64 2.13 18.80
N LEU A 65 -2.58 2.96 19.28
CA LEU A 65 -3.36 3.87 18.44
C LEU A 65 -2.50 5.01 17.86
N SER A 66 -1.56 5.57 18.63
CA SER A 66 -0.61 6.57 18.12
C SER A 66 0.27 6.00 17.01
N ALA A 67 0.80 4.78 17.18
CA ALA A 67 1.56 4.10 16.15
C ALA A 67 0.72 3.80 14.89
N LEU A 68 -0.54 3.42 15.07
CA LEU A 68 -1.46 3.27 13.94
C LEU A 68 -1.64 4.61 13.20
N ALA A 69 -1.86 5.71 13.91
CA ALA A 69 -2.01 7.03 13.29
C ALA A 69 -0.77 7.44 12.47
N GLU A 70 0.43 7.25 13.01
CA GLU A 70 1.69 7.52 12.31
C GLU A 70 1.84 6.67 11.04
N ARG A 71 1.48 5.38 11.13
CA ARG A 71 1.49 4.47 9.97
C ARG A 71 0.48 4.90 8.90
N LEU A 72 -0.74 5.23 9.28
CA LEU A 72 -1.77 5.68 8.34
C LEU A 72 -1.31 6.97 7.63
N ARG A 73 -0.72 7.91 8.38
CA ARG A 73 -0.14 9.14 7.82
C ARG A 73 0.98 8.83 6.83
N HIS A 74 1.92 7.96 7.19
CA HIS A 74 3.03 7.57 6.31
C HIS A 74 2.52 6.89 5.03
N ARG A 75 1.57 5.95 5.16
CA ARG A 75 0.97 5.26 4.01
C ARG A 75 0.25 6.24 3.09
N LEU A 76 -0.53 7.18 3.63
CA LEU A 76 -1.16 8.24 2.85
C LEU A 76 -0.13 9.09 2.10
N GLY A 77 0.99 9.42 2.74
CA GLY A 77 2.09 10.13 2.08
C GLY A 77 2.66 9.37 0.88
N LEU A 78 2.86 8.05 1.02
CA LEU A 78 3.32 7.21 -0.09
C LEU A 78 2.29 7.11 -1.22
N ILE A 79 1.00 6.95 -0.88
CA ILE A 79 -0.07 6.89 -1.87
C ILE A 79 -0.16 8.21 -2.63
N ALA A 80 -0.16 9.34 -1.93
CA ALA A 80 -0.17 10.66 -2.56
C ALA A 80 1.03 10.84 -3.50
N PHE A 81 2.24 10.47 -3.06
CA PHE A 81 3.43 10.50 -3.89
C PHE A 81 3.28 9.67 -5.18
N VAL A 82 2.83 8.42 -5.06
CA VAL A 82 2.64 7.51 -6.20
C VAL A 82 1.57 8.06 -7.15
N VAL A 83 0.43 8.49 -6.62
CA VAL A 83 -0.68 9.03 -7.43
C VAL A 83 -0.24 10.26 -8.19
N THR A 84 0.38 11.24 -7.52
CA THR A 84 0.87 12.46 -8.16
C THR A 84 1.87 12.14 -9.27
N ALA A 85 2.86 11.29 -9.00
CA ALA A 85 3.84 10.91 -10.02
C ALA A 85 3.19 10.18 -11.21
N MET A 86 2.18 9.33 -10.98
CA MET A 86 1.45 8.67 -12.06
C MET A 86 0.55 9.65 -12.83
N GLU A 87 -0.10 10.61 -12.17
CA GLU A 87 -0.88 11.67 -12.81
C GLU A 87 -0.01 12.57 -13.70
N GLU A 88 1.21 12.91 -13.26
CA GLU A 88 2.21 13.64 -14.07
C GLU A 88 2.62 12.87 -15.33
N LEU A 89 2.61 11.54 -15.28
CA LEU A 89 2.83 10.66 -16.42
C LEU A 89 1.57 10.49 -17.30
N GLY A 90 0.46 11.14 -16.96
CA GLY A 90 -0.80 11.08 -17.71
C GLY A 90 -1.65 9.85 -17.40
N TRP A 91 -1.45 9.21 -16.25
CA TRP A 91 -2.40 8.23 -15.72
C TRP A 91 -3.60 8.94 -15.08
N VAL A 92 -4.74 8.27 -15.06
CA VAL A 92 -5.99 8.79 -14.49
C VAL A 92 -6.34 7.99 -13.25
N ALA A 93 -6.43 8.68 -12.11
CA ALA A 93 -6.90 8.12 -10.85
C ALA A 93 -8.42 8.15 -10.77
N SER A 94 -9.01 7.09 -10.21
CA SER A 94 -10.45 6.97 -9.96
C SER A 94 -10.70 6.07 -8.75
N MET A 95 -11.83 6.28 -8.07
CA MET A 95 -12.26 5.42 -6.97
C MET A 95 -13.23 4.34 -7.47
N ASP A 96 -13.04 3.11 -7.01
CA ASP A 96 -14.00 2.00 -7.17
C ASP A 96 -14.21 1.34 -5.81
N GLY A 97 -15.34 1.63 -5.16
CA GLY A 97 -15.61 1.22 -3.78
C GLY A 97 -14.56 1.76 -2.80
N ASP A 98 -13.84 0.85 -2.14
CA ASP A 98 -12.76 1.13 -1.20
C ASP A 98 -11.35 1.13 -1.85
N GLN A 99 -11.30 1.01 -3.18
CA GLN A 99 -10.05 0.87 -3.94
C GLN A 99 -9.78 2.11 -4.77
N LEU A 100 -8.51 2.47 -4.85
CA LEU A 100 -8.01 3.49 -5.75
C LEU A 100 -7.46 2.79 -7.00
N LEU A 101 -8.07 3.08 -8.14
CA LEU A 101 -7.67 2.57 -9.44
C LEU A 101 -6.96 3.66 -10.22
N ILE A 102 -5.71 3.41 -10.62
CA ILE A 102 -4.93 4.31 -11.47
C ILE A 102 -4.74 3.63 -12.82
N SER A 103 -5.18 4.28 -13.90
CA SER A 103 -5.24 3.64 -15.21
C SER A 103 -4.69 4.51 -16.33
N LYS A 104 -4.08 3.86 -17.33
CA LYS A 104 -3.61 4.51 -18.56
C LYS A 104 -3.75 3.55 -19.74
N VAL A 105 -4.07 4.09 -20.92
CA VAL A 105 -4.10 3.31 -22.17
C VAL A 105 -2.67 3.20 -22.69
N ILE A 106 -2.01 2.08 -22.39
CA ILE A 106 -0.61 1.82 -22.70
C ILE A 106 -0.38 0.31 -22.79
N ARG A 107 0.65 -0.12 -23.53
CA ARG A 107 1.07 -1.53 -23.52
C ARG A 107 1.67 -1.90 -22.15
N PRO A 108 1.38 -3.09 -21.59
CA PRO A 108 1.89 -3.50 -20.27
C PRO A 108 3.41 -3.39 -20.13
N GLU A 109 4.16 -3.76 -21.16
CA GLU A 109 5.63 -3.74 -21.13
C GLU A 109 6.16 -2.30 -21.00
N LEU A 110 5.54 -1.36 -21.73
CA LEU A 110 5.89 0.06 -21.65
C LEU A 110 5.44 0.72 -20.34
N ALA A 111 4.36 0.22 -19.73
CA ALA A 111 3.89 0.72 -18.44
C ALA A 111 4.93 0.42 -17.34
N ALA A 112 5.46 -0.80 -17.31
CA ALA A 112 6.51 -1.19 -16.37
C ALA A 112 7.75 -0.30 -16.53
N GLU A 113 8.25 -0.13 -17.75
CA GLU A 113 9.41 0.73 -18.01
C GLU A 113 9.18 2.21 -17.62
N GLU A 114 7.97 2.74 -17.86
CA GLU A 114 7.62 4.12 -17.51
C GLU A 114 7.59 4.33 -15.98
N LEU A 115 6.97 3.40 -15.25
CA LEU A 115 6.86 3.44 -13.80
C LEU A 115 8.24 3.22 -13.13
N GLU A 116 9.09 2.38 -13.69
CA GLU A 116 10.44 2.16 -13.17
C GLU A 116 11.29 3.42 -13.33
N ARG A 117 11.25 4.04 -14.52
CA ARG A 117 11.97 5.28 -14.83
C ARG A 117 11.50 6.45 -13.97
N ALA A 118 10.23 6.49 -13.60
CA ALA A 118 9.67 7.48 -12.69
C ALA A 118 10.00 7.22 -11.21
N GLY A 119 10.67 6.10 -10.89
CA GLY A 119 11.05 5.76 -9.52
C GLY A 119 9.88 5.39 -8.62
N VAL A 120 8.70 5.11 -9.19
CA VAL A 120 7.48 4.82 -8.41
C VAL A 120 7.35 3.34 -8.03
N TYR A 121 8.07 2.43 -8.70
CA TYR A 121 8.02 0.98 -8.41
C TYR A 121 8.31 0.63 -6.94
N GLY A 122 9.35 1.23 -6.36
CA GLY A 122 9.72 1.01 -4.96
C GLY A 122 8.60 1.40 -3.99
N PRO A 123 8.10 2.64 -4.03
CA PRO A 123 6.92 3.07 -3.27
C PRO A 123 5.67 2.23 -3.55
N MET A 124 5.39 1.88 -4.81
CA MET A 124 4.26 1.05 -5.21
C MET A 124 4.29 -0.33 -4.55
N SER A 125 5.47 -0.92 -4.34
CA SER A 125 5.61 -2.21 -3.65
C SER A 125 5.05 -2.24 -2.22
N LYS A 126 4.79 -1.06 -1.63
CA LYS A 126 4.24 -0.92 -0.26
C LYS A 126 2.74 -0.65 -0.22
N VAL A 127 2.13 -0.33 -1.35
CA VAL A 127 0.74 0.18 -1.42
C VAL A 127 -0.11 -0.52 -2.49
N CYS A 128 0.50 -1.32 -3.37
CA CYS A 128 -0.18 -2.08 -4.42
C CYS A 128 -0.17 -3.59 -4.11
N ASP A 129 -1.05 -4.32 -4.80
CA ASP A 129 -0.95 -5.78 -4.88
C ASP A 129 0.35 -6.17 -5.58
N LEU A 130 0.99 -7.24 -5.09
CA LEU A 130 2.26 -7.74 -5.62
C LEU A 130 2.08 -9.11 -6.26
N ASP A 131 2.83 -9.37 -7.32
CA ASP A 131 2.96 -10.69 -7.92
C ASP A 131 3.90 -11.61 -7.11
N GLU A 132 4.12 -12.82 -7.63
CA GLU A 132 5.01 -13.82 -7.03
C GLU A 132 6.49 -13.40 -6.97
N HIS A 133 6.87 -12.35 -7.70
CA HIS A 133 8.20 -11.77 -7.71
C HIS A 133 8.31 -10.52 -6.82
N GLY A 134 7.23 -10.13 -6.15
CA GLY A 134 7.19 -8.94 -5.29
C GLY A 134 7.04 -7.62 -6.06
N MET A 135 6.61 -7.69 -7.33
CA MET A 135 6.43 -6.53 -8.20
C MET A 135 4.96 -6.10 -8.24
N PRO A 136 4.66 -4.79 -8.32
CA PRO A 136 3.28 -4.28 -8.48
C PRO A 136 2.54 -4.95 -9.65
N VAL A 137 1.37 -5.52 -9.37
CA VAL A 137 0.54 -6.18 -10.38
C VAL A 137 -0.08 -5.14 -11.30
N LEU A 138 0.16 -5.30 -12.60
CA LEU A 138 -0.47 -4.51 -13.66
C LEU A 138 -1.67 -5.29 -14.21
N HIS A 139 -2.88 -4.88 -13.82
CA HIS A 139 -4.11 -5.53 -14.26
C HIS A 139 -4.55 -5.02 -15.63
N SER A 140 -5.22 -5.88 -16.41
CA SER A 140 -6.03 -5.40 -17.52
C SER A 140 -7.31 -4.74 -16.99
N ARG A 141 -7.83 -3.74 -17.70
CA ARG A 141 -9.00 -2.94 -17.25
C ARG A 141 -10.26 -3.75 -16.91
N TRP A 142 -10.45 -4.95 -17.46
CA TRP A 142 -11.58 -5.82 -17.14
C TRP A 142 -11.34 -6.71 -15.91
N GLU A 143 -10.09 -6.96 -15.52
CA GLU A 143 -9.74 -7.67 -14.28
C GLU A 143 -9.83 -6.75 -13.06
N ALA A 144 -9.61 -5.44 -13.25
CA ALA A 144 -9.61 -4.46 -12.17
C ALA A 144 -10.99 -4.24 -11.50
N LYS A 145 -12.10 -4.57 -12.19
CA LYS A 145 -13.49 -4.38 -11.72
C LYS A 145 -14.09 -5.58 -10.96
N ARG A 146 -13.29 -6.60 -10.68
CA ARG A 146 -13.64 -7.72 -9.80
C ARG A 146 -12.88 -7.61 -8.49
#